data_AF-A0A933C044-F1
#
_entry.id   AF-A0A933C044-F1
#
_cell.length_a   1.000
_cell.length_b   1.000
_cell.length_c   1.000
_cell.angle_alpha   90.00
_cell.angle_beta   90.00
_cell.angle_gamma   90.00
#
_symmetry.space_group_name_H-M   'P 1'
#
loop_
_entity.id
_entity.type
_entity.pdbx_description
1 polymer ?
#
loop_
_entity_poly.entity_id
_entity_poly.type
_entity_poly.pdbx_seq_one_letter_code
_entity_poly.pdbx_strand_id
1 'polypeptide(L)'
;MIAFPRAGTAPRESGRSPYATSLRAYAAERYPARLFLPLAGFLAAAALAGGGAAGALDVVAAALAWTLVFQFRLWDDLADRARDRAEHPGRVLARSEPAPFVALAAALIVLNGALVAFRGGPARLGVFALLSALLLAWYRRRPAGAGWALFGAHVVLAKYAAIVYLAAPSAAAPYPGRLALAALQVFLCFAVHEILHDRRLAAAPGATAALALQMALLALLPALAWSTLRAGPLSAAYGAAALAAAAVLAALFRRHLAARPAGGGAAYAVFAVTFPLLFILSIGGVP
;
A
#
# COMPACT_ATOMS: atom_id res chain seq x y z
N MET A 1 -7.50 44.02 -47.15
CA MET A 1 -8.12 44.41 -45.87
C MET A 1 -8.58 43.14 -45.19
N ILE A 2 -7.82 42.62 -44.22
CA ILE A 2 -8.06 41.30 -43.60
C ILE A 2 -8.89 41.52 -42.34
N ALA A 3 -10.12 41.03 -42.34
CA ALA A 3 -11.02 41.13 -41.20
C ALA A 3 -10.66 40.07 -40.16
N PHE A 4 -10.22 40.50 -38.97
CA PHE A 4 -10.05 39.62 -37.83
C PHE A 4 -11.42 39.24 -37.24
N PRO A 5 -11.66 37.95 -36.91
CA PRO A 5 -12.88 37.54 -36.24
C PRO A 5 -12.97 38.22 -34.87
N ARG A 6 -14.12 38.86 -34.59
CA ARG A 6 -14.44 39.38 -33.26
C ARG A 6 -14.38 38.24 -32.25
N ALA A 7 -13.59 38.42 -31.20
CA ALA A 7 -13.49 37.51 -30.07
C ALA A 7 -14.91 37.27 -29.50
N GLY A 8 -15.48 36.12 -29.84
CA GLY A 8 -16.70 35.64 -29.21
C GLY A 8 -16.42 35.49 -27.73
N THR A 9 -17.25 36.13 -26.91
CA THR A 9 -17.29 35.97 -25.46
C THR A 9 -17.49 34.50 -25.16
N ALA A 10 -16.41 33.80 -24.85
CA ALA A 10 -16.46 32.42 -24.40
C ALA A 10 -17.41 32.34 -23.19
N PRO A 11 -18.36 31.38 -23.18
CA PRO A 11 -19.30 31.23 -22.07
C PRO A 11 -18.51 31.11 -20.76
N ARG A 12 -18.82 31.99 -19.79
CA ARG A 12 -18.26 31.96 -18.44
C ARG A 12 -18.60 30.61 -17.82
N GLU A 13 -17.66 29.67 -17.88
CA GLU A 13 -17.78 28.40 -17.17
C GLU A 13 -17.98 28.70 -15.69
N SER A 14 -19.10 28.20 -15.18
CA SER A 14 -19.63 28.43 -13.85
C SER A 14 -18.60 28.15 -12.75
N GLY A 15 -18.12 29.19 -12.07
CA GLY A 15 -17.80 29.32 -10.62
C GLY A 15 -17.03 28.24 -9.86
N ARG A 16 -16.61 27.12 -10.47
CA ARG A 16 -15.82 26.09 -9.77
C ARG A 16 -14.38 26.54 -9.74
N SER A 17 -13.84 26.66 -8.53
CA SER A 17 -12.42 26.95 -8.33
C SER A 17 -11.58 25.96 -9.15
N PRO A 18 -10.65 26.43 -10.00
CA PRO A 18 -9.80 25.56 -10.83
C PRO A 18 -9.01 24.52 -10.01
N TYR A 19 -8.78 24.80 -8.72
CA TYR A 19 -8.15 23.89 -7.77
C TYR A 19 -9.01 22.66 -7.45
N ALA A 20 -10.32 22.83 -7.22
CA ALA A 20 -11.21 21.73 -6.85
C ALA A 20 -11.35 20.73 -8.01
N THR A 21 -11.39 21.23 -9.25
CA THR A 21 -11.39 20.40 -10.46
C THR A 21 -10.10 19.59 -10.57
N SER A 22 -8.95 20.20 -10.23
CA SER A 22 -7.63 19.54 -10.28
C SER A 22 -7.47 18.42 -9.25
N LEU A 23 -7.94 18.60 -8.01
CA LEU A 23 -7.85 17.57 -6.97
C LEU A 23 -8.73 16.34 -7.28
N ARG A 24 -9.94 16.56 -7.80
CA ARG A 24 -10.83 15.45 -8.22
C ARG A 24 -10.25 14.69 -9.40
N ALA A 25 -9.70 15.40 -10.39
CA ALA A 25 -9.04 14.78 -11.53
C ALA A 25 -7.84 13.93 -11.07
N TYR A 26 -7.03 14.45 -10.13
CA TYR A 26 -5.93 13.71 -9.54
C TYR A 26 -6.40 12.43 -8.84
N ALA A 27 -7.43 12.51 -7.99
CA ALA A 27 -7.95 11.34 -7.28
C ALA A 27 -8.49 10.27 -8.26
N ALA A 28 -9.18 10.68 -9.33
CA ALA A 28 -9.66 9.76 -10.36
C ALA A 28 -8.51 9.09 -11.13
N GLU A 29 -7.44 9.83 -11.43
CA GLU A 29 -6.27 9.33 -12.17
C GLU A 29 -5.40 8.40 -11.30
N ARG A 30 -5.09 8.80 -10.07
CA ARG A 30 -4.04 8.18 -9.23
C ARG A 30 -4.57 7.35 -8.08
N TYR A 31 -5.83 7.53 -7.72
CA TYR A 31 -6.46 6.88 -6.58
C TYR A 31 -7.88 6.32 -6.88
N PRO A 32 -8.06 5.55 -7.98
CA PRO A 32 -9.38 5.03 -8.33
C PRO A 32 -9.94 4.09 -7.25
N ALA A 33 -11.15 4.40 -6.77
CA ALA A 33 -11.79 3.67 -5.67
C ALA A 33 -11.87 2.16 -5.84
N ARG A 34 -12.14 1.70 -7.06
CA ARG A 34 -12.20 0.27 -7.40
C ARG A 34 -10.92 -0.52 -7.08
N LEU A 35 -9.76 0.15 -7.04
CA LEU A 35 -8.47 -0.52 -6.73
C LEU A 35 -8.12 -0.36 -5.26
N PHE A 36 -8.29 0.85 -4.72
CA PHE A 36 -7.81 1.15 -3.39
C PHE A 36 -8.77 0.70 -2.28
N LEU A 37 -10.07 0.46 -2.56
CA LEU A 37 -11.05 0.07 -1.54
C LEU A 37 -10.80 -1.37 -1.12
N PRO A 38 -10.64 -2.32 -2.08
CA PRO A 38 -10.17 -3.66 -1.76
C PRO A 38 -8.84 -3.66 -1.01
N LEU A 39 -7.91 -2.78 -1.38
CA LEU A 39 -6.62 -2.67 -0.69
C LEU A 39 -6.80 -2.19 0.77
N ALA A 40 -7.58 -1.15 1.00
CA ALA A 40 -7.86 -0.67 2.35
C ALA A 40 -8.54 -1.76 3.19
N GLY A 41 -9.47 -2.52 2.59
CA GLY A 41 -10.08 -3.69 3.20
C GLY A 41 -9.06 -4.78 3.55
N PHE A 42 -8.12 -5.08 2.66
CA PHE A 42 -7.02 -6.03 2.91
C PHE A 42 -6.13 -5.58 4.09
N LEU A 43 -5.74 -4.31 4.13
CA LEU A 43 -4.91 -3.77 5.22
C LEU A 43 -5.67 -3.73 6.55
N ALA A 44 -6.96 -3.38 6.53
CA ALA A 44 -7.81 -3.40 7.71
C ALA A 44 -8.02 -4.83 8.22
N ALA A 45 -8.26 -5.79 7.34
CA ALA A 45 -8.34 -7.20 7.69
C ALA A 45 -7.04 -7.69 8.33
N ALA A 46 -5.87 -7.31 7.79
CA ALA A 46 -4.57 -7.63 8.40
C ALA A 46 -4.46 -7.08 9.83
N ALA A 47 -4.97 -5.87 10.06
CA ALA A 47 -4.89 -5.19 11.35
C ALA A 47 -5.71 -5.90 12.44
N LEU A 48 -6.77 -6.63 12.06
CA LEU A 48 -7.58 -7.46 12.97
C LEU A 48 -6.83 -8.69 13.49
N ALA A 49 -5.72 -9.10 12.87
CA ALA A 49 -4.90 -10.21 13.37
C ALA A 49 -4.29 -9.93 14.75
N GLY A 50 -4.22 -8.67 15.17
CA GLY A 50 -3.85 -8.30 16.54
C GLY A 50 -4.88 -8.70 17.60
N GLY A 51 -6.08 -9.11 17.20
CA GLY A 51 -7.19 -9.51 18.06
C GLY A 51 -8.23 -8.42 18.28
N GLY A 52 -9.23 -8.72 19.11
CA GLY A 52 -10.42 -7.88 19.34
C GLY A 52 -11.65 -8.43 18.63
N ALA A 53 -12.84 -8.21 19.19
CA ALA A 53 -14.09 -8.52 18.52
C ALA A 53 -14.30 -7.54 17.37
N ALA A 54 -14.70 -8.06 16.21
CA ALA A 54 -15.08 -7.22 15.08
C ALA A 54 -16.25 -6.30 15.50
N GLY A 55 -16.20 -5.03 15.12
CA GLY A 55 -17.18 -4.04 15.55
C GLY A 55 -17.18 -2.78 14.72
N ALA A 56 -18.03 -1.81 15.10
CA ALA A 56 -18.20 -0.56 14.37
C ALA A 56 -16.88 0.23 14.21
N LEU A 57 -15.94 0.07 15.15
CA LEU A 57 -14.61 0.68 15.07
C LEU A 57 -13.74 0.12 13.94
N ASP A 58 -14.09 -1.00 13.32
CA ASP A 58 -13.35 -1.54 12.16
C ASP A 58 -13.59 -0.74 10.89
N VAL A 59 -14.74 -0.05 10.81
CA VAL A 59 -14.98 0.96 9.77
C VAL A 59 -13.95 2.08 9.88
N VAL A 60 -13.58 2.48 11.11
CA VAL A 60 -12.52 3.47 11.35
C VAL A 60 -11.15 2.91 10.92
N ALA A 61 -10.90 1.62 11.12
CA ALA A 61 -9.66 0.98 10.67
C ALA A 61 -9.53 0.99 9.14
N ALA A 62 -10.60 0.64 8.43
CA ALA A 62 -10.66 0.67 6.98
C ALA A 62 -10.55 2.10 6.44
N ALA A 63 -11.25 3.06 7.05
CA ALA A 63 -11.15 4.47 6.70
C ALA A 63 -9.72 5.00 6.92
N LEU A 64 -9.09 4.68 8.05
CA LEU A 64 -7.71 5.05 8.35
C LEU A 64 -6.72 4.43 7.37
N ALA A 65 -6.85 3.14 7.06
CA ALA A 65 -6.00 2.48 6.07
C ALA A 65 -6.15 3.16 4.69
N TRP A 66 -7.39 3.41 4.26
CA TRP A 66 -7.70 4.11 3.02
C TRP A 66 -7.10 5.52 2.96
N THR A 67 -7.23 6.33 4.01
CA THR A 67 -6.69 7.69 4.04
C THR A 67 -5.17 7.74 4.21
N LEU A 68 -4.56 6.76 4.90
CA LEU A 68 -3.10 6.62 4.98
C LEU A 68 -2.49 6.22 3.63
N VAL A 69 -3.07 5.25 2.92
CA VAL A 69 -2.60 4.88 1.58
C VAL A 69 -2.72 6.09 0.65
N PHE A 70 -3.82 6.85 0.72
CA PHE A 70 -3.96 8.07 -0.07
C PHE A 70 -2.90 9.13 0.27
N GLN A 71 -2.65 9.38 1.56
CA GLN A 71 -1.61 10.31 2.02
C GLN A 71 -0.24 9.93 1.46
N PHE A 72 0.18 8.68 1.65
CA PHE A 72 1.50 8.25 1.20
C PHE A 72 1.62 8.19 -0.32
N ARG A 73 0.53 7.88 -1.03
CA ARG A 73 0.49 7.94 -2.50
C ARG A 73 0.69 9.36 -3.01
N LEU A 74 0.00 10.33 -2.39
CA LEU A 74 0.15 11.74 -2.72
C LEU A 74 1.57 12.24 -2.44
N TRP A 75 2.17 11.80 -1.33
CA TRP A 75 3.56 12.10 -1.02
C TRP A 75 4.55 11.53 -2.05
N ASP A 76 4.39 10.27 -2.45
CA ASP A 76 5.21 9.65 -3.51
C ASP A 76 5.12 10.49 -4.79
N ASP A 77 3.90 10.82 -5.22
CA ASP A 77 3.66 11.57 -6.45
C ASP A 77 4.22 13.01 -6.38
N LEU A 78 4.15 13.67 -5.21
CA LEU A 78 4.75 14.98 -4.99
C LEU A 78 6.29 14.93 -5.04
N ALA A 79 6.90 13.90 -4.45
CA ALA A 79 8.35 13.71 -4.47
C ALA A 79 8.86 13.39 -5.88
N ASP A 80 8.12 12.59 -6.65
CA ASP A 80 8.49 12.19 -8.01
C ASP A 80 8.02 13.19 -9.08
N ARG A 81 7.40 14.31 -8.70
CA ARG A 81 6.83 15.31 -9.62
C ARG A 81 7.78 15.81 -10.71
N ALA A 82 9.04 16.10 -10.37
CA ALA A 82 10.02 16.59 -11.35
C ALA A 82 10.33 15.53 -12.42
N ARG A 83 10.46 14.27 -12.01
CA ARG A 83 10.61 13.13 -12.91
C ARG A 83 9.36 12.93 -13.74
N ASP A 84 8.19 12.99 -13.11
CA ASP A 84 6.89 12.84 -13.78
C ASP A 84 6.63 13.93 -14.83
N ARG A 85 7.11 15.16 -14.63
CA ARG A 85 7.06 16.21 -15.68
C ARG A 85 7.86 15.83 -16.93
N ALA A 86 8.99 15.13 -16.76
CA ALA A 86 9.83 14.69 -17.87
C ALA A 86 9.29 13.40 -18.53
N GLU A 87 8.94 12.38 -17.73
CA GLU A 87 8.53 11.06 -18.23
C GLU A 87 7.03 10.99 -18.59
N HIS A 88 6.19 11.78 -17.92
CA HIS A 88 4.72 11.71 -18.02
C HIS A 88 4.05 13.10 -17.95
N PRO A 89 4.35 14.02 -18.89
CA PRO A 89 3.87 15.40 -18.85
C PRO A 89 2.34 15.53 -18.86
N GLY A 90 1.60 14.49 -19.26
CA GLY A 90 0.13 14.47 -19.24
C GLY A 90 -0.51 14.30 -17.86
N ARG A 91 0.22 13.83 -16.84
CA ARG A 91 -0.33 13.59 -15.49
C ARG A 91 -0.86 14.89 -14.88
N VAL A 92 -1.99 14.81 -14.16
CA VAL A 92 -2.60 16.01 -13.54
C VAL A 92 -1.61 16.73 -12.64
N LEU A 93 -0.94 16.02 -11.73
CA LEU A 93 0.00 16.64 -10.78
C LEU A 93 1.24 17.25 -11.47
N ALA A 94 1.70 16.68 -12.59
CA ALA A 94 2.83 17.21 -13.33
C ALA A 94 2.53 18.63 -13.86
N ARG A 95 1.30 18.83 -14.36
CA ARG A 95 0.82 20.07 -15.00
C ARG A 95 0.26 21.12 -14.04
N SER A 96 -0.31 20.72 -12.91
CA SER A 96 -0.97 21.63 -11.97
C SER A 96 -0.02 22.23 -10.93
N GLU A 97 -0.23 23.45 -10.43
CA GLU A 97 0.57 24.01 -9.32
C GLU A 97 0.64 23.06 -8.09
N PRO A 98 1.78 22.94 -7.38
CA PRO A 98 1.94 22.00 -6.28
C PRO A 98 1.19 22.41 -5.01
N ALA A 99 0.96 23.71 -4.79
CA ALA A 99 0.47 24.22 -3.52
C ALA A 99 -0.84 23.58 -3.01
N PRO A 100 -1.89 23.38 -3.84
CA PRO A 100 -3.11 22.70 -3.40
C PRO A 100 -2.89 21.24 -2.95
N PHE A 101 -1.96 20.54 -3.59
CA PHE A 101 -1.62 19.15 -3.27
C PHE A 101 -0.80 19.05 -1.99
N VAL A 102 0.11 20.01 -1.76
CA VAL A 102 0.83 20.14 -0.49
C VAL A 102 -0.14 20.45 0.65
N ALA A 103 -1.10 21.35 0.43
CA ALA A 103 -2.15 21.65 1.41
C ALA A 103 -3.01 20.42 1.72
N LEU A 104 -3.43 19.66 0.69
CA LEU A 104 -4.14 18.40 0.86
C LEU A 104 -3.31 17.37 1.64
N ALA A 105 -2.02 17.24 1.31
CA ALA A 105 -1.11 16.36 2.03
C ALA A 105 -0.99 16.73 3.52
N ALA A 106 -0.89 18.03 3.84
CA ALA A 106 -0.88 18.52 5.21
C ALA A 106 -2.20 18.23 5.94
N ALA A 107 -3.34 18.46 5.29
CA ALA A 107 -4.65 18.12 5.83
C ALA A 107 -4.81 16.62 6.12
N LEU A 108 -4.29 15.76 5.24
CA LEU A 108 -4.28 14.31 5.44
C LEU A 108 -3.41 13.89 6.63
N ILE A 109 -2.25 14.53 6.86
CA ILE A 109 -1.43 14.25 8.06
C ILE A 109 -2.20 14.58 9.33
N VAL A 110 -2.89 15.72 9.37
CA VAL A 110 -3.70 16.13 10.54
C VAL A 110 -4.85 15.15 10.75
N LEU A 111 -5.60 14.82 9.69
CA LEU A 111 -6.69 13.85 9.75
C LEU A 111 -6.22 12.48 10.22
N ASN A 112 -5.18 11.93 9.60
CA ASN A 112 -4.65 10.61 9.95
C ASN A 112 -4.03 10.62 11.35
N GLY A 113 -3.36 11.70 11.76
CA GLY A 113 -2.86 11.87 13.12
C GLY A 113 -4.00 11.84 14.15
N ALA A 114 -5.10 12.53 13.89
CA ALA A 114 -6.29 12.50 14.74
C ALA A 114 -6.92 11.10 14.81
N LEU A 115 -7.07 10.42 13.67
CA LEU A 115 -7.60 9.05 13.60
C LEU A 115 -6.70 8.04 14.33
N VAL A 116 -5.37 8.16 14.19
CA VAL A 116 -4.39 7.33 14.89
C VAL A 116 -4.42 7.60 16.39
N ALA A 117 -4.50 8.86 16.82
CA ALA A 117 -4.58 9.21 18.23
C ALA A 117 -5.88 8.70 18.86
N PHE A 118 -7.01 8.88 18.17
CA PHE A 118 -8.32 8.37 18.59
C PHE A 118 -8.33 6.84 18.72
N ARG A 119 -7.74 6.13 17.75
CA ARG A 119 -7.79 4.66 17.70
C ARG A 119 -6.69 3.96 18.49
N GLY A 120 -5.51 4.55 18.61
CA GLY A 120 -4.29 3.88 19.07
C GLY A 120 -3.54 4.61 20.19
N GLY A 121 -4.01 5.80 20.59
CA GLY A 121 -3.37 6.59 21.63
C GLY A 121 -2.01 7.20 21.22
N PRO A 122 -1.29 7.79 22.20
CA PRO A 122 -0.10 8.58 21.95
C PRO A 122 1.09 7.75 21.43
N ALA A 123 1.23 6.49 21.86
CA ALA A 123 2.32 5.62 21.39
C ALA A 123 2.26 5.41 19.88
N ARG A 124 1.06 5.15 19.32
CA ARG A 124 0.89 4.99 17.87
C ARG A 124 1.01 6.30 17.11
N LEU A 125 0.60 7.41 17.71
CA LEU A 125 0.87 8.73 17.15
C LEU A 125 2.38 8.96 17.00
N GLY A 126 3.18 8.54 17.99
CA GLY A 126 4.64 8.55 17.92
C GLY A 126 5.17 7.71 16.76
N VAL A 127 4.66 6.49 16.56
CA VAL A 127 5.02 5.63 15.41
C VAL A 127 4.64 6.28 14.08
N PHE A 128 3.45 6.87 13.97
CA PHE A 128 3.00 7.59 12.77
C PHE A 128 3.89 8.80 12.46
N ALA A 129 4.25 9.59 13.47
CA ALA A 129 5.15 10.73 13.32
C ALA A 129 6.55 10.29 12.88
N LEU A 130 7.10 9.24 13.51
CA LEU A 130 8.40 8.67 13.14
C LEU A 130 8.40 8.14 11.70
N LEU A 131 7.39 7.35 11.31
CA LEU A 131 7.24 6.85 9.95
C LEU A 131 7.20 8.01 8.94
N SER A 132 6.41 9.03 9.22
CA SER A 132 6.27 10.21 8.36
C SER A 132 7.59 10.97 8.22
N ALA A 133 8.33 11.14 9.33
CA ALA A 133 9.62 11.79 9.33
C ALA A 133 10.68 10.98 8.55
N LEU A 134 10.72 9.66 8.73
CA LEU A 134 11.65 8.77 8.02
C LEU A 134 11.38 8.77 6.52
N LEU A 135 10.12 8.69 6.09
CA LEU A 135 9.77 8.76 4.67
C LEU A 135 10.07 10.12 4.06
N LEU A 136 9.79 11.22 4.78
CA LEU A 136 10.16 12.56 4.33
C LEU A 136 11.69 12.69 4.17
N ALA A 137 12.45 12.22 5.15
CA ALA A 137 13.91 12.20 5.09
C ALA A 137 14.42 11.35 3.93
N TRP A 138 13.80 10.19 3.70
CA TRP A 138 14.08 9.30 2.57
C TRP A 138 13.86 10.00 1.23
N TYR A 139 12.71 10.64 1.01
CA TYR A 139 12.44 11.34 -0.25
C TYR A 139 13.40 12.50 -0.50
N ARG A 140 13.84 13.20 0.56
CA ARG A 140 14.82 14.30 0.44
C ARG A 140 16.22 13.82 0.10
N ARG A 141 16.59 12.61 0.51
CA ARG A 141 17.95 12.06 0.37
C ARG A 141 18.04 10.90 -0.62
N ARG A 142 16.97 10.65 -1.38
CA ARG A 142 16.84 9.45 -2.22
C ARG A 142 18.05 9.36 -3.16
N PRO A 143 18.92 8.35 -3.00
CA PRO A 143 20.10 8.23 -3.85
C PRO A 143 19.68 7.96 -5.29
N ALA A 144 20.36 8.61 -6.23
CA ALA A 144 20.22 8.33 -7.65
C ALA A 144 21.14 7.16 -8.01
N GLY A 145 20.57 6.04 -8.48
CA GLY A 145 21.36 4.92 -8.98
C GLY A 145 20.64 3.58 -8.94
N ALA A 146 20.99 2.70 -9.87
CA ALA A 146 20.39 1.36 -9.99
C ALA A 146 20.67 0.47 -8.78
N GLY A 147 21.83 0.64 -8.10
CA GLY A 147 22.20 -0.15 -6.92
C GLY A 147 21.29 0.05 -5.71
N TRP A 148 20.53 1.15 -5.66
CA TRP A 148 19.61 1.46 -4.57
C TRP A 148 18.14 1.17 -4.92
N ALA A 149 17.85 0.70 -6.13
CA ALA A 149 16.47 0.51 -6.59
C ALA A 149 15.70 -0.48 -5.70
N LEU A 150 16.28 -1.65 -5.42
CA LEU A 150 15.67 -2.65 -4.55
C LEU A 150 15.49 -2.13 -3.13
N PHE A 151 16.57 -1.64 -2.50
CA PHE A 151 16.48 -1.12 -1.14
C PHE A 151 15.44 0.00 -1.02
N GLY A 152 15.44 0.94 -1.96
CA GLY A 152 14.48 2.03 -2.00
C GLY A 152 13.04 1.58 -2.14
N ALA A 153 12.78 0.56 -2.98
CA ALA A 153 11.45 -0.05 -3.06
C ALA A 153 11.03 -0.62 -1.70
N HIS A 154 11.87 -1.38 -1.01
CA HIS A 154 11.53 -1.95 0.29
C HIS A 154 11.27 -0.90 1.36
N VAL A 155 12.07 0.18 1.42
CA VAL A 155 11.84 1.30 2.35
C VAL A 155 10.47 1.92 2.12
N VAL A 156 10.09 2.15 0.86
CA VAL A 156 8.77 2.70 0.52
C VAL A 156 7.65 1.71 0.84
N LEU A 157 7.84 0.42 0.59
CA LEU A 157 6.82 -0.61 0.85
C LEU A 157 6.63 -0.91 2.34
N ALA A 158 7.63 -0.65 3.18
CA ALA A 158 7.54 -0.82 4.64
C ALA A 158 6.37 -0.05 5.27
N LYS A 159 5.91 1.03 4.62
CA LYS A 159 4.74 1.79 5.06
C LYS A 159 3.46 0.94 5.11
N TYR A 160 3.30 -0.07 4.26
CA TYR A 160 2.09 -0.92 4.29
C TYR A 160 2.03 -1.76 5.56
N ALA A 161 3.15 -2.32 6.02
CA ALA A 161 3.22 -2.99 7.33
C ALA A 161 2.94 -2.02 8.48
N ALA A 162 3.46 -0.79 8.39
CA ALA A 162 3.19 0.22 9.40
C ALA A 162 1.70 0.64 9.41
N ILE A 163 1.03 0.71 8.25
CA ILE A 163 -0.42 0.96 8.18
C ILE A 163 -1.20 -0.15 8.90
N VAL A 164 -0.83 -1.42 8.71
CA VAL A 164 -1.44 -2.55 9.45
C VAL A 164 -1.30 -2.33 10.96
N TYR A 165 -0.12 -1.98 11.43
CA TYR A 165 0.12 -1.70 12.85
C TYR A 165 -0.70 -0.50 13.37
N LEU A 166 -0.72 0.61 12.62
CA LEU A 166 -1.44 1.82 12.99
C LEU A 166 -2.96 1.59 13.03
N ALA A 167 -3.48 0.78 12.11
CA ALA A 167 -4.90 0.44 12.00
C ALA A 167 -5.36 -0.66 12.97
N ALA A 168 -4.46 -1.32 13.71
CA ALA A 168 -4.85 -2.35 14.69
C ALA A 168 -5.72 -1.76 15.82
N PRO A 169 -6.36 -2.54 16.69
CA PRO A 169 -7.08 -2.00 17.87
C PRO A 169 -6.14 -1.56 19.01
N SER A 170 -6.45 -0.47 19.74
CA SER A 170 -5.57 0.12 20.80
C SER A 170 -5.32 -0.80 21.99
N ALA A 171 -6.36 -1.48 22.46
CA ALA A 171 -6.33 -2.27 23.69
C ALA A 171 -5.25 -3.33 23.51
N ALA A 172 -4.13 -3.15 24.22
CA ALA A 172 -2.87 -3.90 24.13
C ALA A 172 -3.06 -5.16 23.30
N ALA A 173 -2.79 -5.07 21.99
CA ALA A 173 -3.21 -6.07 21.01
C ALA A 173 -2.96 -7.46 21.60
N PRO A 174 -4.02 -8.23 21.95
CA PRO A 174 -3.85 -9.41 22.82
C PRO A 174 -2.92 -10.45 22.17
N TYR A 175 -2.74 -10.35 20.85
CA TYR A 175 -1.86 -11.22 20.08
C TYR A 175 -0.84 -10.41 19.26
N PRO A 176 0.20 -9.82 19.89
CA PRO A 176 1.17 -8.98 19.20
C PRO A 176 1.98 -9.75 18.15
N GLY A 177 2.26 -11.04 18.41
CA GLY A 177 2.94 -11.92 17.44
C GLY A 177 2.14 -12.12 16.15
N ARG A 178 0.81 -12.22 16.24
CA ARG A 178 -0.06 -12.37 15.06
C ARG A 178 -0.16 -11.09 14.25
N LEU A 179 -0.23 -9.94 14.92
CA LEU A 179 -0.14 -8.65 14.24
C LEU A 179 1.19 -8.49 13.49
N ALA A 180 2.31 -8.88 14.12
CA ALA A 180 3.62 -8.84 13.49
C ALA A 180 3.69 -9.76 12.25
N LEU A 181 3.18 -10.99 12.35
CA LEU A 181 3.10 -11.92 11.22
C LEU A 181 2.22 -11.39 10.08
N ALA A 182 1.06 -10.80 10.40
CA ALA A 182 0.18 -10.19 9.41
C ALA A 182 0.82 -8.98 8.72
N ALA A 183 1.47 -8.10 9.48
CA ALA A 183 2.19 -6.95 8.93
C ALA A 183 3.37 -7.40 8.03
N LEU A 184 4.13 -8.41 8.44
CA LEU A 184 5.20 -9.00 7.66
C LEU A 184 4.66 -9.67 6.38
N GLN A 185 3.54 -10.38 6.46
CA GLN A 185 2.88 -10.96 5.30
C GLN A 185 2.47 -9.89 4.29
N VAL A 186 1.85 -8.80 4.74
CA VAL A 186 1.49 -7.66 3.89
C VAL A 186 2.73 -7.07 3.21
N PHE A 187 3.79 -6.81 3.97
CA PHE A 187 5.05 -6.31 3.41
C PHE A 187 5.61 -7.23 2.31
N LEU A 188 5.70 -8.54 2.58
CA LEU A 188 6.20 -9.51 1.61
C LEU A 188 5.30 -9.62 0.37
N CYS A 189 3.98 -9.55 0.52
CA CYS A 189 3.05 -9.56 -0.61
C CYS A 189 3.33 -8.38 -1.56
N PHE A 190 3.48 -7.19 -0.98
CA PHE A 190 3.81 -5.99 -1.74
C PHE A 190 5.19 -6.04 -2.36
N ALA A 191 6.20 -6.53 -1.64
CA ALA A 191 7.58 -6.65 -2.16
C ALA A 191 7.65 -7.61 -3.35
N VAL A 192 7.03 -8.79 -3.23
CA VAL A 192 6.96 -9.77 -4.31
C VAL A 192 6.17 -9.20 -5.50
N HIS A 193 5.02 -8.56 -5.24
CA HIS A 193 4.22 -7.94 -6.29
C HIS A 193 5.02 -6.87 -7.06
N GLU A 194 5.71 -5.98 -6.35
CA GLU A 194 6.47 -4.88 -6.94
C GLU A 194 7.57 -5.40 -7.87
N ILE A 195 8.36 -6.41 -7.43
CA ILE A 195 9.40 -7.01 -8.28
C ILE A 195 8.81 -7.73 -9.50
N LEU A 196 7.65 -8.38 -9.35
CA LEU A 196 6.99 -9.06 -10.48
C LEU A 196 6.35 -8.07 -11.46
N HIS A 197 5.93 -6.89 -10.99
CA HIS A 197 5.19 -5.90 -11.78
C HIS A 197 6.10 -4.85 -12.42
N ASP A 198 7.08 -4.33 -11.69
CA ASP A 198 8.01 -3.31 -12.19
C ASP A 198 9.23 -3.95 -12.87
N ARG A 199 9.30 -3.80 -14.20
CA ARG A 199 10.41 -4.30 -15.02
C ARG A 199 11.76 -3.68 -14.65
N ARG A 200 11.78 -2.41 -14.23
CA ARG A 200 13.02 -1.74 -13.82
C ARG A 200 13.56 -2.39 -12.55
N LEU A 201 12.68 -2.71 -11.61
CA LEU A 201 13.03 -3.39 -10.37
C LEU A 201 13.42 -4.85 -10.61
N ALA A 202 12.69 -5.56 -11.47
CA ALA A 202 12.99 -6.93 -11.88
C ALA A 202 14.38 -7.06 -12.53
N ALA A 203 14.85 -6.02 -13.23
CA ALA A 203 16.16 -5.99 -13.87
C ALA A 203 17.29 -5.50 -12.93
N ALA A 204 16.97 -5.10 -11.69
CA ALA A 204 17.96 -4.59 -10.76
C ALA A 204 18.92 -5.72 -10.28
N PRO A 205 20.20 -5.40 -9.99
CA PRO A 205 21.13 -6.38 -9.43
C PRO A 205 20.59 -7.00 -8.15
N GLY A 206 20.55 -8.34 -8.08
CA GLY A 206 20.04 -9.07 -6.91
C GLY A 206 18.52 -9.25 -6.85
N ALA A 207 17.75 -8.76 -7.83
CA ALA A 207 16.28 -8.85 -7.83
C ALA A 207 15.79 -10.31 -7.76
N THR A 208 16.40 -11.22 -8.51
CA THR A 208 16.06 -12.64 -8.49
C THR A 208 16.27 -13.28 -7.12
N ALA A 209 17.40 -12.97 -6.45
CA ALA A 209 17.70 -13.50 -5.13
C ALA A 209 16.74 -12.92 -4.06
N ALA A 210 16.46 -11.61 -4.13
CA ALA A 210 15.49 -10.96 -3.26
C ALA A 210 14.09 -11.56 -3.44
N LEU A 211 13.64 -11.76 -4.68
CA LEU A 211 12.36 -12.37 -5.00
C LEU A 211 12.26 -13.80 -4.44
N ALA A 212 13.28 -14.62 -4.67
CA ALA A 212 13.33 -15.99 -4.16
C ALA A 212 13.23 -16.02 -2.63
N LEU A 213 14.01 -15.19 -1.94
CA LEU A 213 13.99 -15.08 -0.49
C LEU A 213 12.61 -14.65 0.02
N GLN A 214 12.01 -13.61 -0.58
CA GLN A 214 10.70 -13.12 -0.15
C GLN A 214 9.59 -14.13 -0.38
N MET A 215 9.59 -14.83 -1.51
CA MET A 215 8.62 -15.90 -1.78
C MET A 215 8.80 -17.07 -0.82
N ALA A 216 10.04 -17.44 -0.49
CA ALA A 216 10.33 -18.47 0.51
C ALA A 216 9.83 -18.05 1.90
N LEU A 217 10.12 -16.82 2.34
CA LEU A 217 9.62 -16.29 3.61
C LEU A 217 8.09 -16.25 3.64
N LEU A 218 7.45 -15.81 2.54
CA LEU A 218 6.00 -15.76 2.42
C LEU A 218 5.36 -17.16 2.47
N ALA A 219 6.01 -18.18 1.92
CA ALA A 219 5.59 -19.57 2.02
C ALA A 219 5.83 -20.20 3.40
N LEU A 220 6.81 -19.70 4.16
CA LEU A 220 7.14 -20.17 5.52
C LEU A 220 6.26 -19.51 6.60
N LEU A 221 5.75 -18.30 6.37
CA LEU A 221 4.90 -17.58 7.32
C LEU A 221 3.73 -18.40 7.85
N PRO A 222 2.99 -19.17 7.03
CA PRO A 222 1.93 -20.03 7.53
C PRO A 222 2.40 -21.07 8.55
N ALA A 223 3.58 -21.65 8.39
CA ALA A 223 4.11 -22.60 9.37
C ALA A 223 4.37 -21.92 10.72
N LEU A 224 4.86 -20.68 10.72
CA LEU A 224 5.07 -19.89 11.93
C LEU A 224 3.73 -19.52 12.59
N ALA A 225 2.77 -19.08 11.79
CA ALA A 225 1.44 -18.71 12.24
C ALA A 225 0.62 -19.91 12.73
N TRP A 226 0.90 -21.13 12.26
CA TRP A 226 0.21 -22.35 12.66
C TRP A 226 0.22 -22.53 14.19
N SER A 227 1.35 -22.26 14.84
CA SER A 227 1.50 -22.36 16.30
C SER A 227 0.58 -21.40 17.07
N THR A 228 0.06 -20.37 16.40
CA THR A 228 -0.82 -19.35 16.99
C THR A 228 -2.31 -19.63 16.74
N LEU A 229 -2.63 -20.64 15.93
CA LEU A 229 -4.01 -21.05 15.63
C LEU A 229 -4.46 -22.17 16.58
N ARG A 230 -5.72 -22.14 17.01
CA ARG A 230 -6.31 -23.26 17.75
C ARG A 230 -6.50 -24.45 16.80
N ALA A 231 -6.32 -25.67 17.32
CA ALA A 231 -6.64 -26.88 16.58
C ALA A 231 -8.14 -26.90 16.22
N GLY A 232 -8.46 -27.11 14.93
CA GLY A 232 -9.84 -27.12 14.45
C GLY A 232 -9.95 -27.08 12.92
N PRO A 233 -11.17 -26.95 12.37
CA PRO A 233 -11.36 -26.91 10.91
C PRO A 233 -10.64 -25.73 10.24
N LEU A 234 -10.48 -24.61 10.96
CA LEU A 234 -9.74 -23.45 10.47
C LEU A 234 -8.24 -23.73 10.27
N SER A 235 -7.61 -24.58 11.11
CA SER A 235 -6.20 -24.92 10.91
C SER A 235 -6.03 -25.79 9.66
N ALA A 236 -6.90 -26.78 9.43
CA ALA A 236 -6.88 -27.56 8.19
C ALA A 236 -7.05 -26.68 6.94
N ALA A 237 -8.02 -25.77 6.95
CA ALA A 237 -8.23 -24.80 5.85
C ALA A 237 -7.00 -23.89 5.64
N TYR A 238 -6.37 -23.45 6.73
CA TYR A 238 -5.15 -22.65 6.68
C TYR A 238 -3.99 -23.40 6.04
N GLY A 239 -3.80 -24.68 6.38
CA GLY A 239 -2.76 -25.53 5.81
C GLY A 239 -2.95 -25.75 4.31
N ALA A 240 -4.19 -26.03 3.89
CA ALA A 240 -4.52 -26.17 2.46
C ALA A 240 -4.27 -24.87 1.69
N ALA A 241 -4.68 -23.72 2.23
CA ALA A 241 -4.42 -22.41 1.65
C ALA A 241 -2.91 -22.11 1.55
N ALA A 242 -2.12 -22.54 2.54
CA ALA A 242 -0.67 -22.33 2.58
C ALA A 242 0.03 -23.11 1.47
N LEU A 243 -0.35 -24.38 1.28
CA LEU A 243 0.19 -25.22 0.21
C LEU A 243 -0.17 -24.67 -1.18
N ALA A 244 -1.42 -24.24 -1.36
CA ALA A 244 -1.87 -23.61 -2.61
C ALA A 244 -1.09 -22.31 -2.90
N ALA A 245 -0.91 -21.46 -1.89
CA ALA A 245 -0.12 -20.23 -2.03
C ALA A 245 1.34 -20.54 -2.40
N ALA A 246 1.98 -21.50 -1.74
CA ALA A 246 3.35 -21.91 -2.04
C ALA A 246 3.49 -22.43 -3.48
N ALA A 247 2.54 -23.24 -3.96
CA ALA A 247 2.53 -23.75 -5.32
C ALA A 247 2.41 -22.62 -6.37
N VAL A 248 1.54 -21.64 -6.12
CA VAL A 248 1.39 -20.46 -6.99
C VAL A 248 2.63 -19.58 -6.98
N LEU A 249 3.24 -19.32 -5.82
CA LEU A 249 4.49 -18.58 -5.71
C LEU A 249 5.62 -19.27 -6.48
N ALA A 250 5.76 -20.60 -6.35
CA ALA A 250 6.72 -21.38 -7.11
C ALA A 250 6.47 -21.32 -8.63
N ALA A 251 5.21 -21.34 -9.06
CA ALA A 251 4.85 -21.16 -10.47
C ALA A 251 5.21 -19.75 -10.99
N LEU A 252 4.95 -18.70 -10.20
CA LEU A 252 5.31 -17.33 -10.54
C LEU A 252 6.84 -17.16 -10.63
N PHE A 253 7.59 -17.73 -9.68
CA PHE A 253 9.05 -17.70 -9.70
C PHE A 253 9.63 -18.37 -10.94
N ARG A 254 9.13 -19.56 -11.31
CA ARG A 254 9.54 -20.26 -12.54
C ARG A 254 9.24 -19.44 -13.80
N ARG A 255 8.10 -18.75 -13.85
CA ARG A 255 7.76 -17.85 -14.96
C ARG A 255 8.71 -16.66 -15.05
N HIS A 256 9.07 -16.08 -13.90
CA HIS A 256 10.05 -15.00 -13.82
C HIS A 256 11.43 -15.44 -14.33
N LEU A 257 11.92 -16.62 -13.89
CA LEU A 257 13.18 -17.19 -14.37
C LEU A 257 13.17 -17.47 -15.89
N ALA A 258 12.02 -17.86 -16.45
CA ALA A 258 11.87 -18.06 -17.89
C ALA A 258 11.82 -16.74 -18.70
N ALA A 259 12.09 -15.59 -18.07
CA ALA A 259 12.00 -14.25 -18.65
C ALA A 259 10.64 -13.97 -19.33
N ARG A 260 9.59 -14.70 -18.94
CA ARG A 260 8.23 -14.48 -19.45
C ARG A 260 7.62 -13.37 -18.60
N PRO A 261 7.32 -12.19 -19.17
CA PRO A 261 6.69 -11.13 -18.40
C PRO A 261 5.42 -11.70 -17.76
N ALA A 262 5.31 -11.55 -16.44
CA ALA A 262 4.04 -11.73 -15.78
C ALA A 262 3.11 -10.69 -16.42
N GLY A 263 2.13 -11.13 -17.23
CA GLY A 263 1.08 -10.23 -17.68
C GLY A 263 0.48 -9.54 -16.46
N GLY A 264 -0.03 -8.31 -16.61
CA GLY A 264 -0.41 -7.47 -15.46
C GLY A 264 -1.24 -8.20 -14.39
N GLY A 265 -2.14 -9.11 -14.80
CA GLY A 265 -2.94 -9.94 -13.89
C GLY A 265 -2.17 -10.98 -13.08
N ALA A 266 -1.06 -11.54 -13.58
CA ALA A 266 -0.33 -12.62 -12.90
C ALA A 266 0.40 -12.12 -11.63
N ALA A 267 0.85 -10.86 -11.61
CA ALA A 267 1.45 -10.28 -10.41
C ALA A 267 0.44 -10.10 -9.26
N TYR A 268 -0.86 -9.96 -9.58
CA TYR A 268 -1.93 -9.88 -8.57
C TYR A 268 -2.28 -11.25 -7.96
N ALA A 269 -1.84 -12.35 -8.57
CA ALA A 269 -2.05 -13.68 -8.01
C ALA A 269 -1.44 -13.84 -6.61
N VAL A 270 -0.37 -13.09 -6.30
CA VAL A 270 0.24 -13.02 -4.95
C VAL A 270 -0.80 -12.62 -3.91
N PHE A 271 -1.55 -11.53 -4.16
CA PHE A 271 -2.61 -11.09 -3.24
C PHE A 271 -3.77 -12.09 -3.18
N ALA A 272 -4.16 -12.66 -4.32
CA ALA A 272 -5.28 -13.60 -4.38
C ALA A 272 -5.03 -14.86 -3.52
N VAL A 273 -3.79 -15.37 -3.49
CA VAL A 273 -3.46 -16.58 -2.72
C VAL A 273 -3.08 -16.30 -1.27
N THR A 274 -2.60 -15.10 -0.94
CA THR A 274 -2.23 -14.75 0.44
C THR A 274 -3.39 -14.13 1.22
N PHE A 275 -4.39 -13.56 0.55
CA PHE A 275 -5.57 -13.00 1.20
C PHE A 275 -6.32 -14.02 2.07
N PRO A 276 -6.61 -15.26 1.62
CA PRO A 276 -7.28 -16.26 2.46
C PRO A 276 -6.49 -16.60 3.72
N LEU A 277 -5.16 -16.70 3.62
CA LEU A 277 -4.27 -16.94 4.77
C LEU A 277 -4.38 -15.80 5.78
N LEU A 278 -4.26 -14.56 5.30
CA LEU A 278 -4.40 -13.39 6.15
C LEU A 278 -5.78 -13.35 6.82
N PHE A 279 -6.84 -13.61 6.06
CA PHE A 279 -8.21 -13.60 6.56
C PHE A 279 -8.42 -14.63 7.66
N ILE A 280 -7.99 -15.88 7.46
CA ILE A 280 -8.06 -16.93 8.49
C ILE A 280 -7.24 -16.54 9.72
N LEU A 281 -6.03 -15.97 9.52
CA LEU A 281 -5.20 -15.46 10.61
C LEU A 281 -5.87 -14.31 11.37
N SER A 282 -6.74 -13.53 10.73
CA SER A 282 -7.45 -12.44 11.39
C SER A 282 -8.66 -12.92 12.19
N ILE A 283 -9.43 -13.89 11.68
CA ILE A 283 -10.65 -14.37 12.36
C ILE A 283 -10.40 -15.50 13.37
N GLY A 284 -9.34 -16.29 13.19
CA GLY A 284 -9.07 -17.48 14.01
C GLY A 284 -8.64 -17.20 15.46
N GLY A 285 -8.75 -15.95 15.92
CA GLY A 285 -8.28 -15.47 17.22
C GLY A 285 -9.31 -14.94 18.18
N VAL A 286 -10.57 -14.94 17.76
CA VAL A 286 -11.66 -14.53 18.64
C VAL A 286 -11.91 -15.70 19.61
N PRO A 287 -11.69 -15.50 20.93
CA PRO A 287 -11.87 -16.56 21.91
C PRO A 287 -13.28 -17.14 21.94
#